data_AF-A0A1G1EY61-F1
#
_entry.id   AF-A0A1G1EY61-F1
#
_cell.length_a   1.000
_cell.length_b   1.000
_cell.length_c   1.000
_cell.angle_alpha   90.00
_cell.angle_beta   90.00
_cell.angle_gamma   90.00
#
_symmetry.space_group_name_H-M   'P 1'
#
loop_
_entity.id
_entity.type
_entity.pdbx_description
1 polymer ?
#
loop_
_entity_poly.entity_id
_entity_poly.type
_entity_poly.pdbx_seq_one_letter_code
_entity_poly.pdbx_strand_id
1 'polypeptide(L)' 'MSLTVEQIAEEALSLPSEARALLADRLVESLDPAEDGYIHQLWAAEACRRRDDVRSGRVQTIPGDVALAQVRQSITK' A
#
# COMPACT_ATOMS: atom_id res chain seq x y z
N MET A 1 -2.96 -31.64 11.80
CA MET A 1 -1.61 -31.33 12.32
C MET A 1 -1.15 -30.06 11.66
N SER A 2 -0.78 -29.04 12.42
CA SER A 2 -0.21 -27.78 11.88
C SER A 2 1.31 -27.95 11.74
N LEU A 3 1.85 -27.65 10.57
CA LEU A 3 3.29 -27.51 10.37
C LEU A 3 3.78 -26.29 11.16
N THR A 4 4.98 -26.35 11.74
CA THR A 4 5.61 -25.17 12.34
C THR A 4 6.18 -24.25 11.26
N VAL A 5 6.43 -22.99 11.61
CA VAL A 5 7.03 -22.01 10.68
C VAL A 5 8.41 -22.48 10.22
N GLU A 6 9.18 -23.09 11.13
CA GLU A 6 10.51 -23.64 10.86
C GLU A 6 10.45 -24.78 9.85
N GLN A 7 9.48 -25.69 9.98
CA GLN A 7 9.28 -26.79 9.03
C GLN A 7 8.88 -26.27 7.65
N ILE A 8 8.02 -25.25 7.59
CA ILE A 8 7.63 -24.61 6.32
C ILE A 8 8.83 -23.90 5.68
N ALA A 9 9.64 -23.22 6.48
CA ALA A 9 10.83 -22.52 6.00
C ALA A 9 11.88 -23.50 5.45
N GLU A 10 12.12 -24.61 6.13
CA GLU A 10 13.05 -25.66 5.68
C GLU A 10 12.65 -26.22 4.32
N GLU A 11 11.38 -26.60 4.16
CA GLU A 11 10.84 -27.10 2.89
C GLU A 11 10.88 -26.03 1.79
N ALA A 12 10.53 -24.78 2.11
CA ALA A 12 10.59 -23.67 1.16
C ALA A 12 12.03 -23.39 0.67
N LEU A 13 13.02 -23.51 1.56
CA LEU A 13 14.43 -23.31 1.19
C LEU A 13 14.98 -24.43 0.30
N SER A 14 14.39 -25.63 0.35
CA SER A 14 14.75 -26.76 -0.53
C SER A 14 14.34 -26.54 -1.99
N LEU A 15 13.39 -25.62 -2.25
CA LEU A 15 12.89 -25.34 -3.60
C LEU A 15 13.95 -24.65 -4.48
N PRO A 16 13.87 -24.80 -5.81
CA PRO A 16 14.63 -23.99 -6.76
C PRO A 16 14.39 -22.49 -6.57
N SER A 17 15.36 -21.66 -6.96
CA SER A 17 15.33 -20.21 -6.73
C SER A 17 14.07 -19.52 -7.27
N GLU A 18 13.59 -19.93 -8.45
CA GLU A 18 12.40 -19.37 -9.08
C GLU A 18 11.12 -19.68 -8.29
N ALA A 19 10.98 -20.92 -7.82
CA ALA A 19 9.85 -21.33 -6.98
C ALA A 19 9.84 -20.63 -5.62
N ARG A 20 11.02 -20.34 -5.04
CA ARG A 20 11.13 -19.54 -3.82
C ARG A 20 10.70 -18.10 -4.02
N ALA A 21 11.08 -17.48 -5.14
CA ALA A 21 10.66 -16.12 -5.47
C ALA A 21 9.13 -16.05 -5.62
N LEU A 22 8.54 -16.98 -6.36
CA LEU A 22 7.08 -17.08 -6.49
C LEU A 22 6.37 -17.26 -5.14
N LEU A 23 6.90 -18.11 -4.26
CA LEU A 23 6.33 -18.30 -2.92
C LEU A 23 6.46 -17.04 -2.06
N ALA A 24 7.59 -16.34 -2.14
CA ALA A 24 7.79 -15.08 -1.44
C ALA A 24 6.78 -14.02 -1.89
N ASP A 25 6.55 -13.89 -3.20
CA ASP A 25 5.56 -12.95 -3.75
C ASP A 25 4.15 -13.26 -3.21
N ARG A 26 3.74 -14.53 -3.23
CA ARG A 26 2.44 -14.97 -2.68
C ARG A 26 2.29 -14.70 -1.18
N LEU A 27 3.37 -14.89 -0.41
CA LEU A 27 3.38 -14.59 1.02
C LEU A 27 3.26 -13.09 1.24
N VAL A 28 3.99 -12.27 0.48
CA VAL A 28 3.88 -10.80 0.54
C VAL A 28 2.47 -10.33 0.17
N GLU A 29 1.86 -10.88 -0.89
CA GLU A 29 0.46 -10.62 -1.25
C GLU A 29 -0.50 -11.01 -0.12
N SER A 30 -0.24 -12.10 0.60
CA SER A 30 -1.07 -12.52 1.75
C SER A 30 -0.90 -11.63 2.98
N LEU A 31 0.22 -10.90 3.07
CA LEU A 31 0.47 -9.91 4.11
C LEU A 31 -0.20 -8.58 3.79
N ASP A 32 -0.61 -8.35 2.54
CA ASP A 32 -1.54 -7.27 2.23
C ASP A 32 -2.81 -7.60 3.04
N PRO A 33 -3.13 -6.83 4.09
CA PRO A 33 -4.21 -7.18 5.00
C PRO A 33 -5.48 -7.15 4.16
N ALA A 34 -5.91 -8.32 3.69
CA ALA A 34 -6.95 -8.52 2.70
C ALA A 34 -7.99 -7.41 2.84
N GLU A 35 -7.88 -6.40 1.97
CA GLU A 35 -8.70 -5.20 1.96
C GLU A 35 -9.32 -4.92 3.33
N ASP A 36 -8.57 -4.37 4.30
CA ASP A 36 -9.19 -3.99 5.58
C ASP A 36 -10.29 -2.99 5.24
N GLY A 37 -11.53 -3.49 5.07
CA GLY A 37 -12.58 -2.77 4.35
C GLY A 37 -12.93 -1.48 5.07
N TYR A 38 -12.63 -1.46 6.37
CA TYR A 38 -12.64 -0.29 7.20
C TYR A 38 -11.64 0.79 6.75
N ILE A 39 -10.37 0.44 6.50
CA ILE A 39 -9.36 1.36 5.96
C ILE A 39 -9.80 1.87 4.59
N HIS A 40 -10.24 0.99 3.68
CA HIS A 40 -10.73 1.42 2.37
C HIS A 40 -11.93 2.38 2.46
N GLN A 41 -12.88 2.10 3.38
CA GLN A 41 -14.02 3.00 3.64
C GLN A 41 -13.57 4.36 4.17
N LEU A 42 -12.62 4.39 5.11
CA LEU A 42 -12.06 5.65 5.62
C LEU A 42 -11.36 6.46 4.52
N TRP A 43 -10.58 5.80 3.67
CA TRP A 43 -9.90 6.45 2.54
C TRP A 43 -10.91 6.98 1.51
N ALA A 44 -11.95 6.21 1.19
CA ALA A 44 -13.00 6.64 0.29
C ALA A 44 -13.80 7.84 0.84
N ALA A 45 -14.13 7.81 2.13
CA ALA A 45 -14.79 8.92 2.81
C ALA A 45 -13.95 10.20 2.77
N GLU A 46 -12.65 10.09 3.07
CA GLU A 46 -11.73 11.23 3.04
C GLU A 46 -11.53 11.78 1.63
N ALA A 47 -11.40 10.91 0.61
CA ALA A 47 -11.29 11.33 -0.78
C ALA A 47 -12.53 12.08 -1.26
N CYS A 48 -13.73 11.58 -0.94
CA CYS A 48 -14.99 12.25 -1.23
C CYS A 48 -15.08 13.61 -0.52
N ARG A 49 -14.75 13.67 0.76
CA ARG A 49 -14.74 14.92 1.54
C ARG A 49 -13.83 15.97 0.91
N ARG A 50 -12.57 15.61 0.59
CA ARG A 50 -11.60 16.53 -0.04
C ARG A 50 -12.06 17.04 -1.39
N ARG A 51 -12.62 16.15 -2.22
CA ARG A 51 -13.19 16.53 -3.53
C ARG A 51 -14.31 17.56 -3.35
N ASP A 52 -15.20 17.34 -2.39
CA ASP A 52 -16.36 18.22 -2.18
C ASP A 52 -15.94 19.56 -1.55
N ASP A 53 -14.92 19.58 -0.69
CA ASP A 53 -14.29 20.81 -0.19
C ASP A 53 -13.73 21.67 -1.33
N VAL A 54 -13.04 21.04 -2.29
CA VAL A 54 -12.51 21.72 -3.48
C VAL A 54 -13.65 22.24 -4.36
N ARG A 55 -14.64 21.41 -4.69
CA ARG A 55 -15.75 21.79 -5.57
C ARG A 55 -16.64 22.88 -4.99
N SER A 56 -16.79 22.91 -3.67
CA SER A 56 -17.56 23.93 -2.97
C SER A 56 -16.78 25.22 -2.70
N GLY A 57 -15.46 25.24 -2.97
CA GLY A 57 -14.60 26.38 -2.68
C GLY A 57 -14.33 26.60 -1.20
N ARG A 58 -14.59 25.61 -0.34
CA ARG A 58 -14.29 25.67 1.12
C ARG A 58 -12.79 25.73 1.40
N VAL A 59 -11.97 25.26 0.46
CA VAL A 59 -10.52 25.26 0.57
C VAL A 59 -9.90 26.02 -0.60
N GLN A 60 -8.81 26.73 -0.31
CA GLN A 60 -7.99 27.34 -1.36
C GLN A 60 -7.13 26.25 -2.01
N THR A 61 -7.28 26.09 -3.32
CA THR A 61 -6.44 25.18 -4.09
C THR A 61 -5.16 25.86 -4.54
N ILE A 62 -4.14 25.05 -4.82
CA ILE A 62 -2.91 25.49 -5.48
C ILE A 62 -2.78 24.79 -6.84
N PRO A 63 -2.16 25.44 -7.84
CA PRO A 63 -1.83 24.78 -9.10
C PRO A 63 -1.02 23.50 -8.89
N GLY A 64 -1.34 22.45 -9.65
CA GLY A 64 -0.77 21.11 -9.43
C GLY A 64 0.74 21.04 -9.69
N ASP A 65 1.24 21.82 -10.64
CA ASP A 65 2.67 21.97 -10.93
C ASP A 65 3.43 22.60 -9.74
N VAL A 66 2.85 23.62 -9.12
CA VAL A 66 3.39 24.25 -7.91
C VAL A 66 3.42 23.27 -6.74
N ALA A 67 2.33 22.52 -6.52
CA ALA A 67 2.25 21.50 -5.47
C ALA A 67 3.34 20.43 -5.62
N LEU A 68 3.49 19.87 -6.83
CA LEU A 68 4.47 18.82 -7.11
C LEU A 68 5.91 19.34 -7.00
N ALA A 69 6.17 20.59 -7.38
CA ALA A 69 7.50 21.20 -7.20
C ALA A 69 7.89 21.28 -5.71
N GLN A 70 6.96 21.70 -4.84
CA GLN A 70 7.19 21.78 -3.40
C GLN A 70 7.49 20.40 -2.79
N VAL A 71 6.75 19.36 -3.17
CA VAL A 71 6.99 17.98 -2.70
C VAL A 71 8.39 17.52 -3.09
N ARG A 72 8.79 17.70 -4.35
CA ARG A 72 10.14 17.32 -4.82
C ARG A 72 11.24 18.05 -4.05
N GLN A 73 11.04 19.32 -3.75
CA GLN A 73 12.00 20.09 -2.95
C GLN A 73 12.11 19.55 -1.52
N SER A 74 11.01 19.08 -0.92
CA SER A 74 11.01 18.56 0.46
C SER A 74 11.75 17.24 0.64
N ILE A 75 11.92 16.44 -0.41
CA ILE A 75 12.56 15.12 -0.37
C ILE A 75 14.03 15.12 -0.85
N THR A 76 14.52 16.23 -1.41
CA THR A 76 15.88 16.34 -1.97
C THR A 76 16.85 16.97 -0.95
N LYS A 77 16.87 16.43 0.28
CA LYS A 77 17.82 16.89 1.31
C LYS A 77 19.21 16.29 1.12
#